data_AF-A0AAD4I502-F1
#
_entry.id   AF-A0AAD4I502-F1
#
_cell.length_a   1.000
_cell.length_b   1.000
_cell.length_c   1.000
_cell.angle_alpha   90.00
_cell.angle_beta   90.00
_cell.angle_gamma   90.00
#
_symmetry.space_group_name_H-M   'P 1'
#
loop_
_entity.id
_entity.type
_entity.pdbx_description
1 polymer ?
#
loop_
_entity_poly.entity_id
_entity_poly.type
_entity_poly.pdbx_seq_one_letter_code
_entity_poly.pdbx_strand_id
1 'polypeptide(L)'
;MQVLPIIRIVGGVDYEDFTGNCGTLEAGDLQFVTAGRVIMDSEIPVHHNGARNISMQLWFDLPKELKYCEPKYQDFKAKEIPEATEDG
;
A
#
# COMPACT_ATOMS: atom_id res chain seq x y z
N MET A 1 -10.41 -12.56 -4.04
CA MET A 1 -9.42 -12.26 -3.00
C MET A 1 -8.56 -11.15 -3.55
N GLN A 2 -8.29 -10.12 -2.75
CA GLN A 2 -8.11 -8.78 -3.30
C GLN A 2 -6.65 -8.35 -3.38
N VAL A 3 -6.40 -7.41 -4.29
CA VAL A 3 -5.21 -6.57 -4.28
C VAL A 3 -5.56 -5.24 -3.64
N LEU A 4 -4.73 -4.80 -2.71
CA LEU A 4 -4.89 -3.55 -1.97
C LEU A 4 -3.72 -2.62 -2.27
N PRO A 5 -3.83 -1.73 -3.28
CA PRO A 5 -2.92 -0.61 -3.36
C PRO A 5 -3.34 0.52 -2.42
N ILE A 6 -2.35 1.05 -1.71
CA ILE A 6 -2.49 2.16 -0.77
C ILE A 6 -1.59 3.28 -1.26
N ILE A 7 -2.19 4.42 -1.60
CA ILE A 7 -1.48 5.64 -1.98
C ILE A 7 -1.54 6.59 -0.79
N ARG A 8 -0.38 7.02 -0.32
CA ARG A 8 -0.27 8.04 0.72
C ARG A 8 -0.27 9.42 0.08
N ILE A 9 -1.18 10.29 0.51
CA ILE A 9 -1.31 11.65 -0.03
C ILE A 9 -0.73 12.67 0.95
N VAL A 10 -1.02 12.52 2.24
CA VAL A 10 -0.49 13.37 3.31
C VAL A 10 -0.14 12.54 4.53
N GLY A 11 1.00 12.87 5.15
CA GLY A 11 1.49 12.22 6.37
C GLY A 11 2.20 10.90 6.10
N GLY A 12 2.20 10.01 7.07
CA GLY A 12 2.87 8.72 7.00
C GLY A 12 2.14 7.63 7.78
N VAL A 13 2.39 6.37 7.42
CA VAL A 13 1.84 5.20 8.10
C VAL A 13 2.96 4.20 8.31
N ASP A 14 3.06 3.68 9.52
CA ASP A 14 3.82 2.47 9.79
C ASP A 14 2.92 1.27 9.54
N TYR A 15 3.43 0.29 8.81
CA TYR A 15 2.73 -0.95 8.57
C TYR A 15 3.54 -2.13 9.12
N GLU A 16 2.84 -3.15 9.58
CA GLU A 16 3.40 -4.43 10.02
C GLU A 16 2.43 -5.55 9.69
N ASP A 17 2.94 -6.67 9.18
CA ASP A 17 2.16 -7.88 8.94
C ASP A 17 2.56 -9.06 9.84
N PHE A 18 1.72 -10.11 9.84
CA PHE A 18 1.95 -11.31 10.66
C PHE A 18 3.21 -12.12 10.29
N THR A 19 3.82 -11.85 9.12
CA THR A 19 5.06 -12.50 8.68
C THR A 19 6.31 -11.72 9.11
N GLY A 20 6.12 -10.58 9.78
CA GLY A 20 7.18 -9.68 10.22
C GLY A 20 7.64 -8.69 9.14
N ASN A 21 6.87 -8.53 8.05
CA ASN A 21 7.11 -7.47 7.08
C ASN A 21 6.62 -6.15 7.68
N CYS A 22 7.55 -5.23 7.91
CA CYS A 22 7.25 -3.92 8.45
C CYS A 22 7.94 -2.81 7.67
N GLY A 23 7.36 -1.62 7.68
CA GLY A 23 7.95 -0.46 7.05
C GLY A 23 7.13 0.80 7.29
N THR A 24 7.63 1.91 6.75
CA THR A 24 6.95 3.21 6.80
C THR A 24 6.66 3.68 5.38
N LEU A 25 5.39 3.97 5.12
CA LEU A 25 4.92 4.62 3.90
C LEU A 25 4.81 6.12 4.14
N GLU A 26 5.54 6.89 3.35
CA GLU A 26 5.51 8.36 3.39
C GLU A 26 4.59 8.92 2.32
N ALA A 27 4.31 10.22 2.36
CA ALA A 27 3.50 10.89 1.35
C ALA A 27 4.08 10.70 -0.06
N GLY A 28 3.24 10.29 -1.00
CA GLY A 28 3.59 9.93 -2.37
C GLY A 28 3.95 8.46 -2.57
N ASP A 29 4.21 7.71 -1.50
CA ASP A 29 4.51 6.28 -1.62
C ASP A 29 3.25 5.48 -1.98
N LEU A 30 3.48 4.40 -2.73
CA LEU A 30 2.49 3.41 -3.10
C LEU A 30 2.91 2.06 -2.52
N GLN A 31 2.04 1.46 -1.71
CA GLN A 31 2.16 0.06 -1.35
C GLN A 31 1.18 -0.76 -2.18
N PHE A 32 1.63 -1.89 -2.72
CA PHE A 32 0.81 -2.80 -3.50
C PHE A 32 0.80 -4.18 -2.87
N VAL A 33 -0.33 -4.54 -2.26
CA VAL A 33 -0.47 -5.79 -1.52
C VAL A 33 -1.33 -6.77 -2.29
N THR A 34 -0.79 -7.93 -2.62
CA THR A 34 -1.56 -9.08 -3.10
C THR A 34 -1.93 -9.93 -1.90
N ALA A 35 -3.19 -9.94 -1.47
CA ALA A 35 -3.57 -10.66 -0.26
C ALA A 35 -3.45 -12.18 -0.40
N GLY A 36 -3.62 -12.73 -1.61
CA GLY A 36 -3.50 -14.18 -1.84
C GLY A 36 -4.38 -14.95 -0.85
N ARG A 37 -4.01 -16.12 -0.33
CA ARG A 37 -4.88 -16.93 0.54
C ARG A 37 -5.43 -16.22 1.78
N VAL A 38 -4.59 -15.47 2.50
CA VAL A 38 -4.90 -14.76 3.76
C VAL A 38 -3.85 -13.67 3.95
N ILE A 39 -4.29 -12.49 4.39
CA ILE A 39 -3.42 -11.45 4.93
C ILE A 39 -3.94 -10.99 6.30
N MET A 40 -3.01 -10.68 7.19
CA MET A 40 -3.28 -10.03 8.46
C MET A 40 -2.20 -8.97 8.67
N ASP A 41 -2.61 -7.71 8.58
CA ASP A 41 -1.75 -6.54 8.68
C ASP A 41 -2.31 -5.50 9.64
N SER A 42 -1.45 -4.56 10.00
CA SER A 42 -1.79 -3.36 10.74
C SER A 42 -1.20 -2.15 10.03
N GLU A 43 -2.01 -1.10 9.90
CA GLU A 43 -1.61 0.18 9.33
C GLU A 43 -1.87 1.27 10.36
N ILE A 44 -0.80 1.79 10.96
CA ILE A 44 -0.87 2.74 12.07
C ILE A 44 -0.38 4.11 11.57
N PRO A 45 -1.24 5.16 11.62
CA PRO A 45 -0.82 6.50 11.24
C PRO A 45 0.32 7.04 12.11
N VAL A 46 1.38 7.51 11.46
CA VAL A 46 2.44 8.27 12.12
C VAL A 46 1.89 9.67 12.41
N HIS A 47 1.76 10.00 13.69
CA HIS A 47 1.20 11.26 14.13
C HIS A 47 2.29 12.33 14.25
N HIS A 48 2.48 13.11 13.20
CA HIS A 48 3.27 14.34 13.30
C HIS A 48 2.40 15.49 13.82
N ASN A 49 2.40 15.73 15.14
CA ASN A 49 1.87 16.95 15.78
C ASN A 49 0.44 17.37 15.33
N GLY A 50 -0.46 16.41 15.13
CA GLY A 50 -1.84 16.69 14.70
C GLY A 50 -2.01 17.00 13.22
N ALA A 51 -0.98 16.76 12.40
CA ALA A 51 -1.08 16.84 10.95
C ALA A 51 -2.12 15.83 10.41
N ARG A 52 -2.78 16.22 9.31
CA ARG A 52 -3.76 15.37 8.64
C ARG A 52 -3.04 14.19 8.00
N ASN A 53 -3.59 12.99 8.19
CA ASN A 53 -3.20 11.80 7.46
C ASN A 53 -4.26 11.52 6.40
N ILE A 54 -3.88 11.56 5.12
CA ILE A 54 -4.79 11.34 3.99
C ILE A 54 -4.21 10.24 3.11
N SER A 55 -5.01 9.22 2.84
CA SER A 55 -4.66 8.11 1.95
C SER A 55 -5.85 7.65 1.13
N MET A 56 -5.53 6.99 0.03
CA MET A 56 -6.48 6.28 -0.81
C MET A 56 -6.16 4.79 -0.76
N GLN A 57 -7.15 3.98 -0.46
CA GLN A 57 -7.05 2.53 -0.51
C GLN A 57 -8.03 2.02 -1.57
N LEU A 58 -7.54 1.21 -2.51
CA LEU A 58 -8.32 0.66 -3.61
C LEU A 58 -8.30 -0.86 -3.52
N TRP A 59 -9.40 -1.51 -3.89
CA TRP A 59 -9.53 -2.97 -3.82
C TRP A 59 -9.85 -3.52 -5.21
N PHE A 60 -8.98 -4.39 -5.72
CA PHE A 60 -9.18 -5.07 -7.00
C PHE A 60 -9.38 -6.57 -6.76
N ASP A 61 -10.34 -7.22 -7.44
CA ASP A 61 -10.46 -8.68 -7.33
C ASP A 61 -9.37 -9.38 -8.15
N LEU A 62 -8.82 -10.46 -7.59
CA LEU A 62 -7.90 -11.34 -8.33
C LEU A 62 -8.67 -12.31 -9.23
N PRO A 63 -8.10 -12.67 -10.40
CA PRO A 63 -8.54 -13.81 -11.20
C PRO A 63 -8.66 -15.08 -10.34
N LYS A 64 -9.57 -15.98 -10.72
CA LYS A 64 -9.91 -17.18 -9.93
C LYS A 64 -8.68 -18.04 -9.62
N GLU A 65 -7.75 -18.13 -10.54
CA GLU A 65 -6.52 -18.91 -10.48
C GLU A 65 -5.54 -18.33 -9.44
N LEU A 66 -5.61 -17.03 -9.20
CA LEU A 66 -4.74 -16.29 -8.27
C LEU A 66 -5.39 -16.07 -6.91
N LYS A 67 -6.64 -16.51 -6.70
CA LYS A 67 -7.32 -16.39 -5.41
C LYS A 67 -6.69 -17.23 -4.31
N TYR A 68 -5.64 -18.03 -4.55
CA TYR A 68 -4.97 -18.79 -3.48
C TYR A 68 -3.45 -18.70 -3.57
N CYS A 69 -2.92 -17.68 -4.26
CA CYS A 69 -1.48 -17.46 -4.28
C CYS A 69 -0.96 -17.05 -2.89
N GLU A 70 0.34 -17.13 -2.70
CA GLU A 70 0.98 -16.58 -1.49
C GLU A 70 0.88 -15.05 -1.50
N PRO A 71 0.72 -14.42 -0.32
CA PRO A 71 0.70 -12.97 -0.21
C PRO A 71 1.99 -12.35 -0.74
N LYS A 72 1.89 -11.15 -1.34
CA LYS A 72 3.06 -10.42 -1.84
C LYS A 72 2.92 -8.93 -1.58
N TYR A 73 3.98 -8.32 -1.06
CA TYR A 73 4.11 -6.87 -0.86
C TYR A 73 5.07 -6.30 -1.88
N GLN A 74 4.71 -5.15 -2.43
CA GLN A 74 5.56 -4.36 -3.30
C GLN A 74 5.39 -2.91 -2.93
N ASP A 75 6.42 -2.34 -2.33
CA ASP A 75 6.46 -0.93 -1.99
C ASP A 75 7.19 -0.17 -3.10
N PHE A 76 6.60 0.93 -3.52
CA PHE A 76 7.17 1.86 -4.48
C PHE A 76 7.28 3.22 -3.81
N LYS A 77 8.50 3.74 -3.71
CA LYS A 77 8.70 5.10 -3.23
C LYS A 77 8.21 6.09 -4.27
N ALA A 78 7.77 7.27 -3.83
CA ALA A 78 7.25 8.31 -4.73
C ALA A 78 8.14 8.55 -5.97
N LYS A 79 9.47 8.57 -5.77
CA LYS A 79 10.48 8.74 -6.82
C LYS A 79 10.56 7.61 -7.87
N GLU A 80 10.00 6.44 -7.58
CA GLU A 80 9.99 5.26 -8.44
C GLU A 80 8.70 5.18 -9.28
N ILE A 81 7.69 5.98 -8.94
CA ILE A 81 6.41 6.02 -9.65
C ILE A 81 6.58 6.94 -10.87
N PRO A 82 6.40 6.43 -12.10
CA PRO A 82 6.51 7.25 -13.29
C PRO A 82 5.36 8.25 -13.35
N GLU A 83 5.69 9.53 -13.47
CA GLU A 83 4.72 10.60 -13.73
C GLU A 83 4.55 10.77 -15.24
N ALA A 84 3.32 10.61 -15.72
CA ALA A 84 3.01 10.91 -17.11
C ALA A 84 2.78 12.42 -17.24
N THR A 85 3.57 13.07 -18.11
CA THR A 85 3.31 14.43 -18.57
C THR A 85 2.64 14.36 -19.93
N GLU A 86 1.52 15.06 -20.12
CA GLU A 86 0.98 15.27 -21.46
C GLU A 86 1.84 16.33 -22.16
N ASP A 87 2.70 15.91 -23.10
CA ASP A 87 3.16 16.79 -24.16
C ASP A 87 2.00 16.91 -25.15
N GLY A 88 1.30 18.04 -25.12
CA GLY A 88 0.14 18.32 -25.98
C GLY A 88 0.44 18.30 -27.48
#